data_AF-A0A6B2RVB2-F1
#
_entry.id   AF-A0A6B2RVB2-F1
#
_cell.length_a   1.000
_cell.length_b   1.000
_cell.length_c   1.000
_cell.angle_alpha   90.00
_cell.angle_beta   90.00
_cell.angle_gamma   90.00
#
_symmetry.space_group_name_H-M   'P 1'
#
loop_
_entity.id
_entity.type
_entity.pdbx_description
1 polymer ?
#
loop_
_entity_poly.entity_id
_entity_poly.type
_entity_poly.pdbx_seq_one_letter_code
_entity_poly.pdbx_strand_id
1 'polypeptide(L)' 'MRKLHVIWAVVPVMAFICTPFLPFVNGPYLWLGVPSVLAWCLLWTAGTTAGLALTDRFARPADAGEHHTETETPA' A
#
# COMPACT_ATOMS: atom_id res chain seq x y z
N MET A 1 8.17 -2.42 14.55
CA MET A 1 8.32 -1.95 13.15
C MET A 1 7.95 -3.03 12.09
N ARG A 2 8.45 -4.28 12.16
CA ARG A 2 8.22 -5.34 11.14
C ARG A 2 6.75 -5.68 10.81
N LYS A 3 5.82 -5.51 11.77
CA LYS A 3 4.39 -5.82 11.59
C LYS A 3 3.68 -4.86 10.63
N LEU A 4 4.13 -3.61 10.52
CA LEU A 4 3.50 -2.62 9.64
C LEU A 4 3.73 -2.95 8.15
N HIS A 5 4.93 -3.41 7.81
CA HIS A 5 5.25 -3.87 6.44
C HIS A 5 4.41 -5.07 6.01
N VAL A 6 4.17 -6.03 6.92
CA VAL A 6 3.35 -7.21 6.61
C VAL A 6 1.88 -6.84 6.41
N ILE A 7 1.35 -5.90 7.21
CA ILE A 7 0.00 -5.35 7.03
C ILE A 7 -0.15 -4.71 5.65
N TRP A 8 0.92 -4.13 5.11
CA TRP A 8 0.92 -3.50 3.81
C TRP A 8 0.77 -4.48 2.64
N ALA A 9 1.37 -5.67 2.77
CA ALA A 9 1.24 -6.74 1.78
C ALA A 9 -0.17 -7.36 1.72
N VAL A 10 -1.05 -7.07 2.68
CA VAL A 10 -2.44 -7.56 2.69
C VAL A 10 -3.27 -6.92 1.57
N VAL A 11 -2.94 -5.70 1.16
CA VAL A 11 -3.70 -4.94 0.14
C VAL A 11 -3.82 -5.72 -1.19
N PRO A 12 -2.73 -6.13 -1.87
CA PRO A 12 -2.85 -6.88 -3.13
C PRO A 12 -3.48 -8.28 -2.95
N VAL A 13 -3.25 -8.94 -1.82
CA VAL A 13 -3.83 -10.27 -1.55
C VAL A 13 -5.35 -10.18 -1.43
N MET A 14 -5.86 -9.17 -0.71
CA MET A 14 -7.30 -8.92 -0.59
C MET A 14 -7.93 -8.50 -1.92
N ALA A 15 -7.22 -7.73 -2.74
CA ALA A 15 -7.66 -7.42 -4.10
C ALA A 15 -7.94 -8.68 -4.91
N PHE A 16 -7.00 -9.63 -4.86
CA PHE A 16 -7.08 -10.88 -5.60
C PHE A 16 -8.23 -11.77 -5.10
N ILE A 17 -8.33 -11.96 -3.78
CA ILE A 17 -9.37 -12.80 -3.15
C ILE A 17 -10.76 -12.24 -3.40
N CYS A 18 -10.92 -10.91 -3.42
CA CYS A 18 -12.22 -10.29 -3.63
C CYS A 18 -12.66 -10.26 -5.11
N THR A 19 -11.73 -10.38 -6.07
CA THR A 19 -12.02 -10.30 -7.52
C THR A 19 -13.18 -11.21 -8.01
N PRO A 20 -13.31 -12.49 -7.62
CA PRO A 20 -14.44 -13.34 -8.05
C PRO A 20 -15.80 -12.94 -7.46
N PHE A 21 -15.85 -12.11 -6.43
CA PHE A 21 -17.10 -11.66 -5.82
C PHE A 21 -17.69 -10.40 -6.46
N LEU A 22 -17.01 -9.85 -7.48
CA LEU A 22 -17.44 -8.61 -8.09
C LEU A 22 -18.44 -8.81 -9.22
N PRO A 23 -19.32 -7.83 -9.46
CA PRO A 23 -20.41 -7.95 -10.41
C PRO A 23 -19.90 -8.22 -11.84
N PHE A 24 -18.72 -7.74 -12.22
CA PHE A 24 -18.19 -7.91 -13.58
C PHE A 24 -17.91 -9.37 -13.99
N VAL A 25 -17.87 -10.34 -13.06
CA VAL A 25 -17.73 -11.76 -13.44
C VAL A 25 -19.04 -12.38 -13.93
N ASN A 26 -20.19 -11.79 -13.56
CA ASN A 26 -21.52 -12.31 -13.86
C ASN A 26 -22.23 -11.55 -15.00
N GLY A 27 -21.64 -10.48 -15.52
CA GLY A 27 -22.22 -9.69 -16.60
C GLY A 27 -21.59 -8.30 -16.77
N PRO A 28 -22.02 -7.54 -17.80
CA PRO A 28 -21.54 -6.18 -18.04
C PRO A 28 -22.19 -5.18 -17.07
N TYR A 29 -21.64 -5.06 -15.86
CA TYR A 29 -22.11 -4.10 -14.87
C TYR A 29 -21.31 -2.81 -14.90
N LEU A 30 -22.02 -1.68 -14.89
CA LEU A 30 -21.46 -0.33 -14.81
C LEU A 30 -21.56 0.19 -13.38
N TRP A 31 -20.45 0.67 -12.84
CA TRP A 31 -20.37 1.42 -11.59
C TRP A 31 -20.06 2.88 -11.92
N LEU A 32 -20.90 3.81 -11.49
CA LEU A 32 -20.73 5.25 -11.79
C LEU A 32 -20.63 5.57 -13.31
N GLY A 33 -21.18 4.72 -14.17
CA GLY A 33 -21.06 4.85 -15.64
C GLY A 33 -19.77 4.27 -16.24
N VAL A 34 -18.89 3.69 -15.43
CA VAL A 34 -17.63 3.05 -15.85
C VAL A 34 -17.74 1.53 -15.65
N PRO A 35 -17.13 0.69 -16.52
CA PRO A 35 -17.06 -0.75 -16.28
C PRO A 35 -16.56 -1.08 -14.86
N SER A 36 -17.27 -1.96 -14.15
CA SER A 36 -16.96 -2.27 -12.74
C SER A 36 -15.52 -2.78 -12.54
N VAL A 37 -14.93 -3.40 -13.57
CA VAL A 37 -13.51 -3.83 -13.56
C VAL A 37 -12.55 -2.64 -13.45
N LEU A 38 -12.84 -1.52 -14.12
CA LEU A 38 -12.00 -0.33 -14.07
C LEU A 38 -12.12 0.37 -12.72
N ALA A 39 -13.34 0.47 -12.18
CA ALA A 39 -13.57 0.99 -10.84
C ALA A 39 -12.82 0.17 -9.78
N TRP A 40 -12.82 -1.15 -9.91
CA TRP A 40 -12.09 -2.05 -9.03
C TRP A 40 -10.57 -1.89 -9.14
N CYS A 41 -10.04 -1.87 -10.37
CA CYS A 41 -8.61 -1.62 -10.59
C CYS A 41 -8.17 -0.28 -10.00
N LEU A 42 -8.95 0.78 -10.18
CA LEU A 42 -8.67 2.10 -9.62
C LEU A 42 -8.66 2.08 -8.09
N LEU A 43 -9.65 1.45 -7.46
CA LEU A 43 -9.73 1.33 -6.01
C LEU A 43 -8.48 0.66 -5.43
N TRP A 44 -8.06 -0.47 -5.99
CA TRP A 44 -6.88 -1.19 -5.50
C TRP A 44 -5.56 -0.54 -5.88
N THR A 45 -5.47 0.12 -7.04
CA THR A 45 -4.29 0.91 -7.40
C THR A 45 -4.13 2.08 -6.43
N ALA A 46 -5.20 2.83 -6.17
CA ALA A 46 -5.17 3.93 -5.21
C ALA A 46 -4.83 3.45 -3.80
N GLY A 47 -5.43 2.33 -3.35
CA GLY A 47 -5.10 1.70 -2.08
C GLY A 47 -3.62 1.29 -1.99
N THR A 48 -3.09 0.67 -3.05
CA THR A 48 -1.68 0.23 -3.19
C THR A 48 -0.71 1.42 -3.21
N THR A 49 -1.05 2.51 -3.88
CA THR A 49 -0.23 3.72 -3.87
C THR A 49 -0.27 4.40 -2.50
N ALA A 50 -1.46 4.54 -1.92
CA ALA A 50 -1.67 5.34 -0.72
C ALA A 50 -0.86 4.85 0.46
N GLY A 51 -0.76 3.55 0.66
CA GLY A 51 0.03 3.08 1.79
C GLY A 51 1.44 2.60 1.45
N LEU A 52 1.86 2.49 0.18
CA LEU A 52 3.28 2.62 -0.12
C LEU A 52 3.76 4.00 0.36
N ALA A 53 3.02 5.06 0.04
CA ALA A 53 3.33 6.41 0.50
C ALA A 53 3.27 6.54 2.04
N LEU A 54 2.33 5.84 2.67
CA LEU A 54 2.22 5.81 4.13
C LEU A 54 3.39 5.04 4.78
N THR A 55 3.82 3.93 4.18
CA THR A 55 4.98 3.14 4.64
C THR A 55 6.26 3.97 4.54
N ASP A 56 6.46 4.71 3.45
CA ASP A 56 7.60 5.61 3.29
C ASP A 56 7.61 6.71 4.36
N ARG A 57 6.44 7.34 4.61
CA ARG A 57 6.29 8.34 5.69
C ARG A 57 6.55 7.81 7.09
N PHE A 58 6.25 6.54 7.37
CA PHE A 58 6.46 5.95 8.70
C PHE A 58 7.83 5.29 8.87
N ALA A 59 8.52 4.93 7.79
CA ALA A 59 9.89 4.45 7.84
C ALA A 59 10.91 5.59 8.00
N ARG A 60 10.68 6.72 7.32
CA ARG A 60 11.58 7.90 7.34
C ARG A 60 11.89 8.52 8.73
N PRO A 61 11.00 8.49 9.74
CA PRO A 61 11.31 8.96 11.10
C PRO A 61 12.29 8.07 11.87
N ALA A 62 12.45 6.80 11.47
CA ALA A 62 13.31 5.85 12.19
C ALA A 62 14.80 5.99 11.84
N ASP A 63 15.12 6.45 10.62
CA ASP A 63 16.51 6.62 10.15
C ASP A 63 17.13 7.98 10.53
N ALA A 64 16.36 8.91 11.11
CA ALA A 64 16.86 10.24 11.49
C ALA A 64 17.65 10.27 12.82
N GLY A 65 17.81 9.12 13.49
CA GLY A 65 18.43 9.00 14.82
C GLY A 65 19.84 8.43 14.87
N GLU A 66 20.41 7.94 13.76
CA GLU A 66 21.70 7.22 13.76
C GLU A 66 22.85 8.02 13.12
N HIS A 67 22.98 9.30 13.45
CA HIS A 67 24.18 10.08 13.13
C HIS A 67 24.60 10.99 14.30
N HIS A 68 24.98 10.39 15.42
CA HIS A 68 25.88 11.06 16.37
C HIS A 68 26.60 10.02 17.22
N THR A 69 27.87 9.76 16.89
CA THR A 69 29.04 9.67 17.79
C THR A 69 30.21 9.16 16.94
N GLU A 70 30.73 10.03 16.07
CA GLU A 70 32.12 9.89 15.65
C GLU A 70 32.94 10.47 16.80
N THR A 71 33.58 9.55 17.51
CA THR A 71 34.46 9.78 18.66
C THR A 71 35.54 10.80 18.32
N GLU A 72 35.42 11.97 18.93
CA GLU A 72 36.53 12.88 19.20
C GLU A 72 37.70 12.08 19.79
N THR A 73 38.78 11.95 19.02
CA THR A 73 40.07 11.42 19.52
C THR A 73 41.03 12.60 19.60
N PRO A 74 41.33 13.13 20.79
CA PRO A 74 42.40 14.12 20.94
C PRO A 74 43.75 13.42 20.80
N ALA A 75 44.61 13.97 19.94
CA ALA A 75 46.03 13.63 19.84
C ALA A 75 46.86 14.84 20.26
#